data_AF-A0A1G9Z4K8-F1
#
_entry.id   AF-A0A1G9Z4K8-F1
#
_cell.length_a   1.000
_cell.length_b   1.000
_cell.length_c   1.000
_cell.angle_alpha   90.00
_cell.angle_beta   90.00
_cell.angle_gamma   90.00
#
_symmetry.space_group_name_H-M   'P 1'
#
loop_
_entity.id
_entity.type
_entity.pdbx_description
1 polymer ?
#
loop_
_entity_poly.entity_id
_entity_poly.type
_entity_poly.pdbx_seq_one_letter_code
_entity_poly.pdbx_strand_id
1 'polypeptide(L)'
;MIWRMGIYTFTTCLICFLSFLYTPIYSAESVDSSKQGLFPDYKKKVLDIIDFGIEPLEKLDGVQNEEDLYNIVLSAEQNLAKSHLDLSELKVPIELPNDTRVLLGRSKEDLSTGLKALEEGMNYYAQYIVKRSPEQYDKYVKKRDKGIRYINGGLTTLTSAELQLDDPLEPIQSVWEVGKRNLYKLEKAIPVKGVSNDN
;
A
#
# COMPACT_ATOMS: atom_id res chain seq x y z
N MET A 1 -60.87 19.16 8.42
CA MET A 1 -59.68 18.96 7.55
C MET A 1 -58.37 18.92 8.34
N ILE A 2 -58.22 19.68 9.43
CA ILE A 2 -57.01 19.75 10.27
C ILE A 2 -56.75 18.46 11.09
N TRP A 3 -57.81 17.73 11.50
CA TRP A 3 -57.67 16.51 12.29
C TRP A 3 -57.10 15.29 11.53
N ARG A 4 -57.19 15.28 10.20
CA ARG A 4 -56.63 14.18 9.39
C ARG A 4 -55.13 14.35 9.13
N MET A 5 -54.59 15.57 9.11
CA MET A 5 -53.15 15.81 8.87
C MET A 5 -52.27 15.26 9.99
N GLY A 6 -52.66 15.41 11.27
CA GLY A 6 -51.84 14.98 12.40
C GLY A 6 -51.63 13.47 12.48
N ILE A 7 -52.60 12.67 12.02
CA ILE A 7 -52.49 11.20 12.02
C ILE A 7 -51.44 10.75 11.00
N TYR A 8 -51.38 11.38 9.82
CA TYR A 8 -50.39 11.05 8.79
C TYR A 8 -48.97 11.48 9.17
N THR A 9 -48.80 12.58 9.90
CA THR A 9 -47.48 13.00 10.41
C THR A 9 -46.99 12.08 11.52
N PHE A 10 -47.90 11.61 12.38
CA PHE A 10 -47.56 10.69 13.47
C PHE A 10 -47.20 9.29 12.95
N THR A 11 -47.93 8.77 11.95
CA THR A 11 -47.63 7.46 11.35
C THR A 11 -46.34 7.46 10.52
N THR A 12 -46.03 8.55 9.79
CA THR A 12 -44.76 8.66 9.06
C THR A 12 -43.55 8.75 10.00
N CYS A 13 -43.63 9.51 11.10
CA CYS A 13 -42.57 9.52 12.12
C CYS A 13 -42.35 8.13 12.75
N LEU A 14 -43.42 7.36 13.00
CA LEU A 14 -43.32 6.03 13.60
C LEU A 14 -42.64 5.01 12.66
N ILE A 15 -42.92 5.08 11.36
CA ILE A 15 -42.31 4.19 10.35
C ILE A 15 -40.81 4.50 10.19
N CYS A 16 -40.42 5.77 10.25
CA CYS A 16 -39.00 6.18 10.23
C CYS A 16 -38.24 5.74 11.50
N PHE A 17 -38.88 5.79 12.67
CA PHE A 17 -38.28 5.30 13.92
C PHE A 17 -38.11 3.77 13.94
N LEU A 18 -39.09 3.04 13.41
CA LEU A 18 -39.01 1.58 13.30
C LEU A 18 -37.93 1.12 12.32
N SER A 19 -37.71 1.84 11.23
CA SER A 19 -36.62 1.52 10.29
C SER A 19 -35.22 1.75 10.88
N PHE A 20 -35.09 2.62 11.89
CA PHE A 20 -33.86 2.78 12.66
C PHE A 20 -33.61 1.65 13.68
N LEU A 21 -34.66 0.96 14.12
CA LEU A 21 -34.54 -0.17 15.06
C LEU A 21 -34.27 -1.50 14.34
N TYR A 22 -34.51 -1.57 13.03
CA TYR A 22 -34.29 -2.76 12.20
C TYR A 22 -33.01 -2.71 11.38
N THR A 23 -32.08 -1.79 11.65
CA THR A 23 -30.69 -2.01 11.21
C THR A 23 -30.19 -3.26 11.92
N PRO A 24 -29.85 -4.35 11.20
CA PRO A 24 -29.16 -5.46 11.83
C PRO A 24 -27.89 -4.90 12.44
N ILE A 25 -27.86 -4.86 13.77
CA ILE A 25 -26.61 -4.67 14.50
C ILE A 25 -25.85 -5.95 14.19
N TYR A 26 -25.02 -5.91 13.15
CA TYR A 26 -23.97 -6.89 12.98
C TYR A 26 -23.12 -6.75 14.24
N SER A 27 -23.31 -7.70 15.16
CA SER A 27 -22.39 -7.85 16.27
C SER A 27 -21.04 -8.11 15.62
N ALA A 28 -20.15 -7.11 15.67
CA ALA A 28 -18.75 -7.36 15.42
C ALA A 28 -18.36 -8.50 16.37
N GLU A 29 -17.89 -9.60 15.82
CA GLU A 29 -17.40 -10.71 16.63
C GLU A 29 -16.19 -10.16 17.38
N SER A 30 -16.38 -9.82 18.65
CA SER A 30 -15.33 -9.21 19.47
C SER A 30 -14.15 -10.16 19.50
N VAL A 31 -13.01 -9.73 18.95
CA VAL A 31 -11.81 -10.56 18.91
C VAL A 31 -11.43 -10.89 20.34
N ASP A 32 -11.32 -12.20 20.62
CA ASP A 32 -10.89 -12.70 21.92
C ASP A 32 -9.57 -12.02 22.31
N SER A 33 -9.50 -11.52 23.55
CA SER A 33 -8.32 -10.82 24.11
C SER A 33 -7.00 -11.58 23.93
N SER A 34 -7.06 -12.91 23.84
CA SER A 34 -5.90 -13.78 23.56
C SER A 34 -5.29 -13.61 22.15
N LYS A 35 -6.03 -12.97 21.22
CA LYS A 35 -5.70 -12.83 19.80
C LYS A 35 -5.40 -11.37 19.38
N GLN A 36 -5.46 -10.42 20.32
CA GLN A 36 -5.22 -9.00 20.07
C GLN A 36 -3.84 -8.72 19.44
N GLY A 37 -2.82 -9.54 19.72
CA GLY A 37 -1.48 -9.38 19.13
C GLY A 37 -1.33 -9.83 17.67
N LEU A 38 -2.27 -10.62 17.13
CA LEU A 38 -2.10 -11.26 15.82
C LEU A 38 -2.08 -10.26 14.65
N PHE A 39 -2.98 -9.27 14.70
CA PHE A 39 -3.03 -8.24 13.67
C PHE A 39 -1.83 -7.28 13.75
N PRO A 40 -1.48 -6.70 14.92
CA PRO A 40 -0.26 -5.89 15.07
C PRO A 40 1.00 -6.61 14.57
N ASP A 41 1.19 -7.88 14.92
CA ASP A 41 2.35 -8.67 14.48
C ASP A 41 2.37 -8.89 12.97
N TYR A 42 1.21 -9.17 12.37
CA TYR A 42 1.09 -9.31 10.92
C TYR A 42 1.36 -7.97 10.21
N LYS A 43 0.74 -6.89 10.67
CA LYS A 43 0.93 -5.52 10.17
C LYS A 43 2.40 -5.12 10.23
N LYS A 44 3.06 -5.38 11.36
CA LYS A 44 4.49 -5.12 11.52
C LYS A 44 5.33 -5.89 10.49
N LYS A 45 5.11 -7.20 10.34
CA LYS A 45 5.83 -8.00 9.33
C LYS A 45 5.64 -7.47 7.91
N VAL A 46 4.43 -7.06 7.56
CA VAL A 46 4.15 -6.46 6.25
C VAL A 46 4.96 -5.17 6.06
N LEU A 47 4.98 -4.30 7.07
CA LEU A 47 5.71 -3.03 7.01
C LEU A 47 7.22 -3.24 6.96
N ASP A 48 7.76 -4.15 7.78
CA ASP A 48 9.19 -4.50 7.78
C ASP A 48 9.62 -5.05 6.41
N ILE A 49 8.77 -5.84 5.74
CA ILE A 49 9.05 -6.34 4.38
C ILE A 49 9.08 -5.20 3.36
N ILE A 50 8.12 -4.25 3.45
CA ILE A 50 8.09 -3.09 2.55
C ILE A 50 9.34 -2.24 2.76
N ASP A 51 9.67 -1.95 4.03
CA ASP A 51 10.83 -1.15 4.43
C ASP A 51 12.13 -1.73 3.88
N PHE A 52 12.37 -3.02 4.12
CA PHE A 52 13.52 -3.74 3.58
C PHE A 52 13.62 -3.61 2.04
N GLY A 53 12.49 -3.69 1.34
CA GLY A 53 12.43 -3.53 -0.11
C GLY A 53 12.93 -2.16 -0.60
N ILE A 54 12.63 -1.09 0.14
CA ILE A 54 12.96 0.30 -0.25
C ILE A 54 14.22 0.84 0.42
N GLU A 55 14.74 0.19 1.46
CA GLU A 55 15.91 0.59 2.24
C GLU A 55 17.11 1.04 1.38
N PRO A 56 17.49 0.34 0.29
CA PRO A 56 18.65 0.77 -0.50
C PRO A 56 18.49 2.18 -1.09
N LEU A 57 17.25 2.61 -1.35
CA LEU A 57 16.94 3.92 -1.93
C LEU A 57 17.15 5.08 -0.94
N GLU A 58 17.31 4.81 0.36
CA GLU A 58 17.65 5.84 1.35
C GLU A 58 19.05 6.41 1.13
N LYS A 59 19.92 5.66 0.47
CA LYS A 59 21.31 6.05 0.18
C LYS A 59 21.42 7.02 -1.00
N LEU A 60 20.32 7.39 -1.64
CA LEU A 60 20.32 8.26 -2.83
C LEU A 60 20.90 9.65 -2.56
N ASP A 61 20.71 10.21 -1.38
CA ASP A 61 21.22 11.54 -1.04
C ASP A 61 22.77 11.57 -0.93
N GLY A 62 23.43 10.41 -0.85
CA GLY A 62 24.88 10.26 -0.81
C GLY A 62 25.55 9.88 -2.14
N VAL A 63 24.79 9.79 -3.25
CA VAL A 63 25.29 9.37 -4.55
C VAL A 63 26.24 10.41 -5.14
N GLN A 64 27.46 9.99 -5.49
CA GLN A 64 28.47 10.89 -6.09
C GLN A 64 28.66 10.65 -7.58
N ASN A 65 28.32 9.46 -8.09
CA ASN A 65 28.53 9.08 -9.47
C ASN A 65 27.49 8.04 -9.95
N GLU A 66 27.55 7.70 -11.24
CA GLU A 66 26.60 6.78 -11.89
C GLU A 66 26.78 5.31 -11.47
N GLU A 67 27.99 4.92 -11.06
CA GLU A 67 28.27 3.56 -10.57
C GLU A 67 27.64 3.34 -9.19
N ASP A 68 27.77 4.32 -8.28
CA ASP A 68 27.09 4.31 -6.98
C ASP A 68 25.57 4.20 -7.15
N LEU A 69 25.01 5.00 -8.07
CA LEU A 69 23.59 4.97 -8.39
C LEU A 69 23.16 3.61 -8.95
N TYR A 70 23.94 3.05 -9.87
CA TYR A 70 23.69 1.73 -10.44
C TYR A 70 23.67 0.64 -9.36
N ASN A 71 24.64 0.66 -8.43
CA ASN A 71 24.74 -0.29 -7.33
C ASN A 71 23.57 -0.17 -6.34
N ILE A 72 23.13 1.05 -6.04
CA ILE A 72 21.92 1.29 -5.23
C ILE A 72 20.68 0.71 -5.92
N VAL A 73 20.52 0.96 -7.23
CA VAL A 73 19.37 0.49 -8.00
C VAL A 73 19.34 -1.04 -8.09
N LEU A 74 20.49 -1.69 -8.32
CA LEU A 74 20.58 -3.15 -8.30
C LEU A 74 20.27 -3.72 -6.91
N SER A 75 20.74 -3.07 -5.86
CA SER A 75 20.44 -3.49 -4.48
C SER A 75 18.95 -3.36 -4.19
N ALA A 76 18.31 -2.28 -4.64
CA ALA A 76 16.87 -2.08 -4.55
C ALA A 76 16.09 -3.15 -5.34
N GLU A 77 16.51 -3.46 -6.57
CA GLU A 77 15.92 -4.56 -7.36
C GLU A 77 15.93 -5.87 -6.58
N GLN A 78 17.08 -6.28 -6.04
CA GLN A 78 17.23 -7.53 -5.29
C GLN A 78 16.38 -7.55 -4.02
N ASN A 79 16.37 -6.45 -3.26
CA ASN A 79 15.56 -6.35 -2.05
C ASN A 79 14.06 -6.39 -2.37
N LEU A 80 13.62 -5.72 -3.45
CA LEU A 80 12.22 -5.76 -3.89
C LEU A 80 11.83 -7.15 -4.40
N ALA A 81 12.72 -7.85 -5.11
CA ALA A 81 12.55 -9.24 -5.52
C ALA A 81 12.28 -10.14 -4.30
N LYS A 82 13.17 -10.06 -3.30
CA LYS A 82 13.00 -10.81 -2.06
C LYS A 82 11.73 -10.41 -1.30
N SER A 83 11.46 -9.12 -1.20
CA SER A 83 10.30 -8.60 -0.47
C SER A 83 8.98 -9.06 -1.07
N HIS A 84 8.86 -9.07 -2.41
CA HIS A 84 7.63 -9.55 -3.05
C HIS A 84 7.42 -11.05 -2.80
N LEU A 85 8.49 -11.85 -2.75
CA LEU A 85 8.44 -13.29 -2.46
C LEU A 85 8.04 -13.52 -1.00
N ASP A 86 8.77 -12.92 -0.06
CA ASP A 86 8.50 -13.02 1.38
C ASP A 86 7.05 -12.62 1.69
N LEU A 87 6.56 -11.54 1.06
CA LEU A 87 5.18 -11.10 1.22
C LEU A 87 4.18 -12.07 0.59
N SER A 88 4.48 -12.66 -0.57
CA SER A 88 3.58 -13.63 -1.21
C SER A 88 3.40 -14.89 -0.36
N GLU A 89 4.47 -15.32 0.32
CA GLU A 89 4.50 -16.48 1.21
C GLU A 89 3.97 -16.20 2.62
N LEU A 90 3.88 -14.91 3.01
CA LEU A 90 3.36 -14.50 4.31
C LEU A 90 1.94 -15.04 4.53
N LYS A 91 1.78 -15.81 5.62
CA LYS A 91 0.51 -16.42 5.99
C LYS A 91 -0.37 -15.42 6.72
N VAL A 92 -1.61 -15.27 6.25
CA VAL A 92 -2.66 -14.54 6.95
C VAL A 92 -3.08 -15.37 8.17
N PRO A 93 -3.11 -14.81 9.39
CA PRO A 93 -3.55 -15.53 10.59
C PRO A 93 -4.98 -16.05 10.42
N ILE A 94 -5.17 -17.36 10.59
CA ILE A 94 -6.47 -18.00 10.36
C ILE A 94 -7.46 -17.74 11.50
N GLU A 95 -6.95 -17.32 12.66
CA GLU A 95 -7.67 -17.08 13.89
C GLU A 95 -8.40 -15.73 13.92
N LEU A 96 -8.10 -14.85 12.97
CA LEU A 96 -8.77 -13.57 12.77
C LEU A 96 -10.16 -13.74 12.14
N PRO A 97 -11.08 -12.78 12.35
CA PRO A 97 -12.40 -12.78 11.71
C PRO A 97 -12.31 -12.92 10.20
N ASN A 98 -13.30 -13.58 9.60
CA ASN A 98 -13.25 -13.91 8.17
C ASN A 98 -13.07 -12.68 7.29
N ASP A 99 -13.80 -11.61 7.59
CA ASP A 99 -13.77 -10.35 6.83
C ASP A 99 -12.38 -9.69 6.91
N THR A 100 -11.77 -9.67 8.09
CA THR A 100 -10.40 -9.22 8.29
C THR A 100 -9.43 -10.06 7.46
N ARG A 101 -9.54 -11.39 7.47
CA ARG A 101 -8.65 -12.27 6.69
C ARG A 101 -8.76 -12.02 5.18
N VAL A 102 -9.97 -11.78 4.68
CA VAL A 102 -10.20 -11.44 3.27
C VAL A 102 -9.49 -10.13 2.90
N LEU A 103 -9.59 -9.10 3.75
CA LEU A 103 -8.89 -7.84 3.54
C LEU A 103 -7.37 -8.00 3.61
N LEU A 104 -6.86 -8.74 4.60
CA LEU A 104 -5.42 -9.03 4.70
C LEU A 104 -4.91 -9.79 3.48
N GLY A 105 -5.68 -10.75 2.96
CA GLY A 105 -5.35 -11.48 1.73
C GLY A 105 -5.25 -10.55 0.51
N ARG A 106 -6.22 -9.65 0.34
CA ARG A 106 -6.21 -8.65 -0.74
C ARG A 106 -5.06 -7.66 -0.60
N SER A 107 -4.85 -7.14 0.61
CA SER A 107 -3.71 -6.27 0.91
C SER A 107 -2.40 -6.93 0.53
N LYS A 108 -2.21 -8.19 0.91
CA LYS A 108 -1.00 -8.97 0.59
C LYS A 108 -0.77 -9.09 -0.92
N GLU A 109 -1.82 -9.40 -1.67
CA GLU A 109 -1.77 -9.53 -3.13
C GLU A 109 -1.42 -8.20 -3.81
N ASP A 110 -2.07 -7.11 -3.42
CA ASP A 110 -1.81 -5.77 -3.95
C ASP A 110 -0.38 -5.32 -3.65
N LEU A 111 0.05 -5.43 -2.39
CA LEU A 111 1.40 -5.08 -1.97
C LEU A 111 2.46 -5.91 -2.71
N SER A 112 2.27 -7.23 -2.84
CA SER A 112 3.21 -8.11 -3.55
C SER A 112 3.28 -7.76 -5.04
N THR A 113 2.13 -7.48 -5.67
CA THR A 113 2.06 -6.97 -7.04
C THR A 113 2.80 -5.65 -7.21
N GLY A 114 2.68 -4.77 -6.21
CA GLY A 114 3.34 -3.47 -6.18
C GLY A 114 4.86 -3.60 -6.08
N LEU A 115 5.37 -4.40 -5.15
CA LEU A 115 6.80 -4.67 -4.96
C LEU A 115 7.43 -5.29 -6.21
N LYS A 116 6.76 -6.29 -6.82
CA LYS A 116 7.21 -6.88 -8.08
C LYS A 116 7.25 -5.87 -9.23
N ALA A 117 6.27 -4.98 -9.32
CA ALA A 117 6.30 -3.93 -10.32
C ALA A 117 7.47 -2.95 -10.09
N LEU A 118 7.80 -2.63 -8.83
CA LEU A 118 8.96 -1.80 -8.51
C LEU A 118 10.29 -2.50 -8.84
N GLU A 119 10.43 -3.79 -8.54
CA GLU A 119 11.57 -4.62 -8.93
C GLU A 119 11.81 -4.54 -10.45
N GLU A 120 10.79 -4.86 -11.24
CA GLU A 120 10.86 -4.75 -12.71
C GLU A 120 11.23 -3.33 -13.15
N GLY A 121 10.74 -2.32 -12.45
CA GLY A 121 11.11 -0.92 -12.65
C GLY A 121 12.59 -0.64 -12.39
N MET A 122 13.14 -1.12 -11.28
CA MET A 122 14.56 -0.95 -10.93
C MET A 122 15.46 -1.59 -11.98
N ASN A 123 15.12 -2.78 -12.47
CA ASN A 123 15.85 -3.42 -13.58
C ASN A 123 15.86 -2.54 -14.84
N TYR A 124 14.71 -1.99 -15.24
CA TYR A 124 14.67 -1.06 -16.38
C TYR A 124 15.50 0.20 -16.13
N TYR A 125 15.49 0.74 -14.91
CA TYR A 125 16.29 1.91 -14.56
C TYR A 125 17.79 1.60 -14.59
N ALA A 126 18.21 0.45 -14.07
CA ALA A 126 19.60 -0.02 -14.15
C ALA A 126 20.06 -0.12 -15.61
N GLN A 127 19.21 -0.68 -16.49
CA GLN A 127 19.50 -0.71 -17.92
C GLN A 127 19.55 0.68 -18.56
N TYR A 128 18.73 1.62 -18.09
CA TYR A 128 18.76 3.01 -18.55
C TYR A 128 20.07 3.70 -18.18
N ILE A 129 20.60 3.49 -16.96
CA ILE A 129 21.91 4.03 -16.54
C ILE A 129 23.00 3.61 -17.52
N VAL A 130 23.07 2.31 -17.86
CA VAL A 130 24.10 1.76 -18.75
C VAL A 130 23.90 2.16 -20.21
N LYS A 131 22.67 2.02 -20.73
CA LYS A 131 22.38 2.12 -22.18
C LYS A 131 21.96 3.53 -22.62
N ARG A 132 21.59 4.42 -21.69
CA ARG A 132 21.02 5.75 -21.97
C ARG A 132 19.80 5.71 -22.90
N SER A 133 19.03 4.62 -22.86
CA SER A 133 17.88 4.40 -23.72
C SER A 133 16.61 5.02 -23.13
N PRO A 134 15.97 6.00 -23.78
CA PRO A 134 14.72 6.61 -23.31
C PRO A 134 13.60 5.58 -23.12
N GLU A 135 13.54 4.55 -23.97
CA GLU A 135 12.54 3.49 -23.85
C GLU A 135 12.65 2.72 -22.52
N GLN A 136 13.86 2.54 -22.00
CA GLN A 136 14.06 1.89 -20.69
C GLN A 136 13.61 2.81 -19.55
N TYR A 137 13.84 4.11 -19.70
CA TYR A 137 13.34 5.11 -18.75
C TYR A 137 11.80 5.14 -18.72
N ASP A 138 11.14 5.14 -19.88
CA ASP A 138 9.66 5.10 -19.96
C ASP A 138 9.08 3.83 -19.32
N LYS A 139 9.73 2.68 -19.54
CA LYS A 139 9.35 1.42 -18.90
C LYS A 139 9.51 1.49 -17.38
N TYR A 140 10.61 2.08 -16.89
CA TYR A 140 10.81 2.34 -15.47
C TYR A 140 9.68 3.19 -14.89
N VAL A 141 9.36 4.35 -15.50
CA VAL A 141 8.29 5.25 -15.04
C VAL A 141 6.96 4.51 -14.93
N LYS A 142 6.59 3.78 -15.99
CA LYS A 142 5.34 2.99 -16.02
C LYS A 142 5.29 1.94 -14.90
N LYS A 143 6.40 1.26 -14.65
CA LYS A 143 6.50 0.22 -13.62
C LYS A 143 6.49 0.81 -12.22
N ARG A 144 7.21 1.91 -11.99
CA ARG A 144 7.18 2.67 -10.75
C ARG A 144 5.76 3.10 -10.40
N ASP A 145 5.06 3.76 -11.32
CA ASP A 145 3.72 4.29 -11.06
C ASP A 145 2.71 3.17 -10.80
N LYS A 146 2.85 2.04 -11.51
CA LYS A 146 2.10 0.82 -11.20
C LYS A 146 2.42 0.34 -9.78
N GLY A 147 3.69 0.22 -9.43
CA GLY A 147 4.15 -0.23 -8.11
C GLY A 147 3.60 0.63 -6.98
N ILE A 148 3.76 1.95 -7.09
CA ILE A 148 3.25 2.92 -6.11
C ILE A 148 1.73 2.81 -5.93
N ARG A 149 0.97 2.70 -7.04
CA ARG A 149 -0.49 2.59 -6.97
C ARG A 149 -0.93 1.34 -6.21
N TYR A 150 -0.33 0.19 -6.52
CA TYR A 150 -0.66 -1.07 -5.85
C TYR A 150 -0.24 -1.06 -4.38
N ILE A 151 0.93 -0.51 -4.04
CA ILE A 151 1.36 -0.39 -2.65
C ILE A 151 0.40 0.50 -1.85
N ASN A 152 0.01 1.66 -2.38
CA ASN A 152 -0.99 2.53 -1.74
C ASN A 152 -2.33 1.81 -1.53
N GLY A 153 -2.80 1.07 -2.54
CA GLY A 153 -4.05 0.30 -2.44
C GLY A 153 -3.98 -0.80 -1.38
N GLY A 154 -2.85 -1.51 -1.33
CA GLY A 154 -2.57 -2.52 -0.32
C GLY A 154 -2.54 -1.94 1.09
N LEU A 155 -1.78 -0.86 1.33
CA LEU A 155 -1.74 -0.19 2.64
C LEU A 155 -3.10 0.37 3.07
N THR A 156 -3.90 0.89 2.13
CA THR A 156 -5.28 1.33 2.41
C THR A 156 -6.17 0.16 2.83
N THR A 157 -6.02 -0.98 2.17
CA THR A 157 -6.74 -2.20 2.52
C THR A 157 -6.31 -2.75 3.87
N LEU A 158 -5.00 -2.71 4.19
CA LEU A 158 -4.46 -3.07 5.51
C LEU A 158 -5.03 -2.18 6.62
N THR A 159 -5.11 -0.87 6.38
CA THR A 159 -5.74 0.10 7.30
C THR A 159 -7.23 -0.20 7.46
N SER A 160 -7.91 -0.62 6.38
CA SER A 160 -9.34 -0.98 6.47
C SER A 160 -9.56 -2.25 7.31
N ALA A 161 -8.64 -3.22 7.25
CA ALA A 161 -8.66 -4.40 8.10
C ALA A 161 -8.43 -4.05 9.58
N GLU A 162 -7.55 -3.07 9.85
CA GLU A 162 -7.32 -2.53 11.19
C GLU A 162 -8.57 -1.90 11.80
N LEU A 163 -9.25 -1.03 11.04
CA LEU A 163 -10.47 -0.35 11.48
C LEU A 163 -11.60 -1.32 11.83
N GLN A 164 -11.64 -2.51 11.23
CA GLN A 164 -12.65 -3.53 11.56
C GLN A 164 -12.40 -4.20 12.92
N LEU A 165 -11.19 -4.09 13.46
CA LEU A 165 -10.82 -4.72 14.73
C LEU A 165 -11.02 -3.80 15.94
N ASP A 166 -11.47 -2.55 15.72
CA ASP A 166 -11.63 -1.52 16.76
C ASP A 166 -10.38 -1.35 17.66
N ASP A 167 -9.19 -1.62 17.11
CA ASP A 167 -7.91 -1.52 17.81
C ASP A 167 -7.08 -0.38 17.21
N PRO A 168 -7.01 0.79 17.88
CA PRO A 168 -6.30 1.94 17.35
C PRO A 168 -4.78 1.74 17.51
N LEU A 169 -4.10 1.20 16.50
CA LEU A 169 -2.63 1.21 16.45
C LEU A 169 -2.12 2.45 15.71
N GLU A 170 -0.82 2.69 15.83
CA GLU A 170 -0.16 3.83 15.19
C GLU A 170 -0.38 3.85 13.66
N PRO A 171 -0.47 5.06 13.06
CA PRO A 171 -0.67 5.22 11.62
C PRO A 171 0.43 4.53 10.80
N ILE A 172 -0.01 3.77 9.79
CA ILE A 172 0.82 2.97 8.86
C ILE A 172 1.79 3.83 8.00
N GLN A 173 1.62 5.15 7.97
CA GLN A 173 2.02 6.00 6.86
C GLN A 173 3.49 6.46 6.80
N SER A 174 4.33 6.27 7.83
CA SER A 174 5.62 6.98 7.88
C SER A 174 6.70 6.43 6.94
N VAL A 175 6.88 5.11 6.88
CA VAL A 175 8.00 4.46 6.18
C VAL A 175 7.82 4.53 4.66
N TRP A 176 6.63 4.19 4.17
CA TRP A 176 6.36 4.15 2.73
C TRP A 176 6.49 5.51 2.03
N GLU A 177 6.11 6.60 2.69
CA GLU A 177 6.22 7.94 2.09
C GLU A 177 7.68 8.38 1.91
N VAL A 178 8.63 7.89 2.72
CA VAL A 178 10.07 8.09 2.48
C VAL A 178 10.51 7.35 1.22
N GLY A 179 10.23 6.05 1.12
CA GLY A 179 10.58 5.24 -0.05
C GLY A 179 9.98 5.78 -1.35
N LYS A 180 8.70 6.15 -1.33
CA LYS A 180 8.01 6.77 -2.45
C LYS A 180 8.68 8.06 -2.93
N ARG A 181 9.11 8.93 -2.01
CA ARG A 181 9.88 10.14 -2.39
C ARG A 181 11.20 9.78 -3.05
N ASN A 182 11.92 8.79 -2.52
CA ASN A 182 13.19 8.34 -3.07
C ASN A 182 13.02 7.70 -4.46
N LEU A 183 11.92 6.98 -4.71
CA LEU A 183 11.56 6.50 -6.04
C LEU A 183 11.39 7.66 -7.05
N TYR A 184 10.80 8.79 -6.66
CA TYR A 184 10.73 9.97 -7.53
C TYR A 184 12.07 10.70 -7.68
N LYS A 185 12.96 10.66 -6.67
CA LYS A 185 14.30 11.26 -6.77
C LYS A 185 15.13 10.62 -7.89
N LEU A 186 14.96 9.32 -8.14
CA LEU A 186 15.61 8.62 -9.25
C LEU A 186 15.34 9.28 -10.62
N GLU A 187 14.16 9.87 -10.85
CA GLU A 187 13.88 10.59 -12.10
C GLU A 187 14.84 11.77 -12.34
N LYS A 188 15.30 12.38 -11.25
CA LYS A 188 16.13 13.59 -11.28
C LYS A 188 17.62 13.26 -11.20
N ALA A 189 17.97 12.01 -10.90
CA ALA A 189 19.35 11.61 -10.65
C ALA A 189 20.20 11.59 -11.92
N ILE A 190 19.59 11.32 -13.09
CA ILE A 190 20.28 11.41 -14.38
C ILE A 190 19.35 12.06 -15.43
N PRO A 191 19.77 13.16 -16.08
CA PRO A 191 18.98 13.79 -17.12
C PRO A 191 18.76 12.86 -18.32
N VAL A 192 17.52 12.80 -18.79
CA VAL A 192 17.14 12.08 -20.00
C VAL A 192 17.74 12.79 -21.22
N LYS A 193 18.78 12.21 -21.83
CA LYS A 193 19.30 12.69 -23.12
C LYS A 193 18.22 12.53 -24.19
N GLY A 194 17.75 13.64 -24.75
CA GLY A 194 16.78 13.67 -25.86
C GLY A 194 15.52 14.51 -25.62
N VAL A 195 15.31 15.05 -24.42
CA VAL A 195 14.37 16.16 -24.23
C VAL A 195 15.19 17.44 -24.31
N SER A 196 15.20 18.09 -25.48
CA SER A 196 15.62 19.48 -25.53
C SER A 196 14.64 20.28 -24.69
N ASN A 197 15.13 20.95 -23.65
CA ASN A 197 14.47 22.14 -23.16
C ASN A 197 14.73 23.23 -24.20
N ASP A 198 14.00 23.16 -25.32
CA ASP A 198 13.81 24.32 -26.17
C ASP A 198 12.59 25.06 -25.65
N ASN A 199 12.89 26.14 -24.93
CA ASN A 199 12.06 27.24 -24.40
C ASN A 199 11.45 27.08 -23.00
#